data_AF-A4BHA5-F1
#
_entry.id   AF-A4BHA5-F1
#
_cell.length_a   1.000
_cell.length_b   1.000
_cell.length_c   1.000
_cell.angle_alpha   90.00
_cell.angle_beta   90.00
_cell.angle_gamma   90.00
#
_symmetry.space_group_name_H-M   'P 1'
#
loop_
_entity.id
_entity.type
_entity.pdbx_description
1 polymer ?
#
loop_
_entity_poly.entity_id
_entity_poly.type
_entity_poly.pdbx_seq_one_letter_code
_entity_poly.pdbx_strand_id
1 'polypeptide(L)' 'MEIVMNTQSVTTVVFHGHQLTTLEHHSETYVAMKPVCEAIGLQWEAQLKRIRRNPVLRTSMSMMDIQMEGDD' A
#
# COMPACT_ATOMS: atom_id res chain seq x y z
N MET A 1 -0.12 -27.22 -17.43
CA MET A 1 0.72 -26.10 -16.96
C MET A 1 -0.15 -24.86 -17.09
N GLU A 2 -0.88 -24.50 -16.04
CA GLU A 2 -1.73 -23.31 -16.09
C GLU A 2 -0.85 -22.08 -16.01
N ILE A 3 -0.95 -21.22 -17.03
CA ILE A 3 -0.43 -19.87 -16.97
C ILE A 3 -1.34 -19.14 -15.99
N VAL A 4 -0.88 -18.96 -14.75
CA VAL A 4 -1.54 -18.05 -13.81
C VAL A 4 -1.45 -16.67 -14.44
N MET A 5 -2.56 -16.21 -15.03
CA MET A 5 -2.69 -14.82 -15.45
C MET A 5 -2.60 -13.99 -14.17
N ASN A 6 -1.51 -13.24 -14.05
CA ASN A 6 -1.31 -12.31 -12.95
C ASN A 6 -2.27 -11.12 -13.14
N THR A 7 -3.54 -11.31 -12.81
CA THR A 7 -4.57 -10.28 -12.94
C THR A 7 -4.41 -9.29 -11.80
N GLN A 8 -3.65 -8.22 -12.06
CA GLN A 8 -3.65 -7.03 -11.22
C GLN A 8 -4.94 -6.27 -11.51
N SER A 9 -5.90 -6.33 -10.58
CA SER A 9 -7.16 -5.60 -10.71
C SER A 9 -7.10 -4.37 -9.79
N VAL A 10 -7.42 -3.20 -10.33
CA VAL A 10 -7.56 -1.97 -9.53
C VAL A 10 -9.02 -1.87 -9.13
N THR A 11 -9.27 -1.89 -7.82
CA THR A 11 -10.61 -1.82 -7.24
C THR A 11 -10.73 -0.62 -6.32
N THR A 12 -11.96 -0.21 -6.02
CA THR A 12 -12.23 0.89 -5.09
C THR A 12 -13.07 0.38 -3.94
N VAL A 13 -12.59 0.60 -2.71
CA VAL A 13 -13.30 0.21 -1.48
C VAL A 13 -13.62 1.44 -0.65
N VAL A 14 -14.76 1.42 0.05
CA VAL A 14 -15.13 2.52 0.96
C VAL A 14 -14.54 2.25 2.34
N PHE A 15 -13.73 3.18 2.84
CA PHE A 15 -13.10 3.11 4.16
C PHE A 15 -13.21 4.46 4.86
N HIS A 16 -13.81 4.49 6.05
CA HIS A 16 -14.07 5.72 6.81
C HIS A 16 -14.75 6.83 5.98
N GLY A 17 -15.70 6.47 5.10
CA GLY A 17 -16.39 7.41 4.21
C GLY A 17 -15.57 7.91 3.02
N HIS A 18 -14.35 7.40 2.83
CA HIS A 18 -13.46 7.74 1.72
C HIS A 18 -13.34 6.57 0.75
N GLN A 19 -13.26 6.88 -0.54
CA GLN A 19 -12.99 5.88 -1.57
C GLN A 19 -11.48 5.65 -1.65
N LEU A 20 -11.04 4.43 -1.34
CA LEU A 20 -9.65 4.03 -1.43
C LEU A 20 -9.42 3.17 -2.67
N THR A 21 -8.37 3.49 -3.42
CA THR A 21 -7.88 2.65 -4.50
C THR A 21 -7.09 1.48 -3.92
N THR A 22 -7.50 0.27 -4.26
CA THR A 22 -6.86 -0.98 -3.85
C THR A 22 -6.38 -1.76 -5.07
N LEU A 23 -5.31 -2.53 -4.87
CA LEU A 23 -4.78 -3.46 -5.86
C LEU A 23 -5.07 -4.88 -5.38
N GLU A 24 -5.80 -5.65 -6.17
CA GLU A 24 -5.94 -7.08 -5.95
C GLU A 24 -4.79 -7.81 -6.65
N HIS A 25 -4.04 -8.61 -5.89
CA HIS A 25 -2.92 -9.37 -6.41
C HIS A 25 -2.74 -10.66 -5.60
N HIS A 26 -2.69 -11.82 -6.26
CA HIS A 26 -2.54 -13.13 -5.61
C HIS A 26 -3.56 -13.43 -4.48
N SER A 27 -4.82 -12.99 -4.65
CA SER A 27 -5.89 -13.09 -3.62
C SER A 27 -5.67 -12.24 -2.37
N GLU A 28 -4.69 -11.33 -2.39
CA GLU A 28 -4.47 -10.33 -1.35
C GLU A 28 -4.85 -8.94 -1.88
N THR A 29 -5.40 -8.12 -0.99
CA THR A 29 -5.74 -6.73 -1.29
C THR A 29 -4.68 -5.82 -0.70
N TYR A 30 -4.00 -5.08 -1.58
CA TYR A 30 -3.00 -4.10 -1.22
C TYR A 30 -3.60 -2.70 -1.31
N VAL A 31 -3.19 -1.83 -0.38
CA VAL A 31 -3.65 -0.44 -0.32
C VAL A 31 -2.46 0.48 -0.12
N ALA A 32 -2.47 1.63 -0.79
CA ALA A 32 -1.47 2.66 -0.54
C ALA A 32 -1.73 3.30 0.83
N MET A 33 -0.85 3.07 1.81
CA MET A 33 -1.11 3.53 3.18
C MET A 33 -1.03 5.05 3.37
N LYS A 34 -0.22 5.75 2.58
CA LYS A 34 -0.08 7.20 2.67
C LYS A 34 -1.41 7.95 2.42
N PRO A 35 -2.12 7.77 1.28
CA PRO A 35 -3.38 8.45 1.05
C PRO A 35 -4.47 8.08 2.07
N VAL A 36 -4.43 6.85 2.61
CA VAL A 36 -5.35 6.46 3.70
C VAL A 36 -5.08 7.27 4.95
N CYS A 37 -3.82 7.39 5.38
CA CYS A 37 -3.45 8.17 6.56
C CYS A 37 -3.87 9.63 6.39
N GLU A 38 -3.59 10.23 5.24
CA GLU A 38 -3.95 11.61 4.93
C GLU A 38 -5.47 11.82 4.91
N ALA A 39 -6.23 10.89 4.31
CA ALA A 39 -7.69 10.96 4.23
C ALA A 39 -8.39 10.94 5.61
N ILE A 40 -7.85 10.19 6.58
CA ILE A 40 -8.41 10.12 7.94
C ILE A 40 -7.77 11.12 8.92
N GLY A 41 -6.97 12.06 8.42
CA GLY A 41 -6.33 13.11 9.23
C GLY A 41 -5.17 12.60 10.11
N LEU A 42 -4.59 11.44 9.79
CA LEU A 42 -3.41 10.91 10.46
C LEU A 42 -2.12 11.41 9.79
N GLN A 43 -1.14 11.74 10.63
CA GLN A 43 0.20 12.12 10.18
C GLN A 43 0.94 10.88 9.65
N TRP A 44 1.18 10.83 8.33
CA TRP A 44 1.79 9.69 7.65
C TRP A 44 3.16 9.30 8.22
N GLU A 45 4.06 10.25 8.51
CA GLU A 45 5.43 9.91 8.90
C GLU A 45 5.47 9.23 10.29
N ALA A 46 4.59 9.63 11.22
CA ALA A 46 4.42 8.98 12.51
C ALA A 46 3.91 7.55 12.34
N GLN A 47 2.96 7.32 11.41
CA GLN A 47 2.47 5.98 11.11
C GLN A 47 3.55 5.14 10.43
N LEU A 48 4.28 5.69 9.47
CA LEU A 48 5.41 5.01 8.83
C LEU A 48 6.47 4.58 9.85
N LYS A 49 6.83 5.44 10.82
CA LYS A 49 7.74 5.09 11.92
C LYS A 49 7.19 3.95 12.79
N ARG A 50 5.88 3.91 13.05
CA ARG A 50 5.22 2.83 13.81
C ARG A 50 5.23 1.51 13.06
N ILE A 51 4.90 1.52 11.77
CA ILE A 51 4.91 0.32 10.92
C ILE A 51 6.34 -0.22 10.82
N ARG A 52 7.35 0.65 10.62
CA ARG A 52 8.77 0.26 10.62
C ARG A 52 9.25 -0.31 11.96
N ARG A 53 8.72 0.14 13.09
CA ARG A 53 9.07 -0.39 14.42
C ARG A 53 8.39 -1.72 14.72
N ASN A 54 7.27 -2.02 14.08
CA ASN A 54 6.49 -3.22 14.37
C ASN A 54 7.16 -4.46 13.73
N PRO A 55 7.49 -5.50 14.52
CA PRO A 55 8.21 -6.68 14.03
C PRO A 55 7.45 -7.48 12.96
N VAL A 56 6.12 -7.42 12.96
CA VAL A 56 5.26 -8.13 11.99
C VAL A 56 4.99 -7.25 10.78
N LEU A 57 4.64 -5.98 10.99
CA LEU A 57 4.28 -5.12 9.86
C LEU A 57 5.51 -4.74 9.02
N ARG A 58 6.69 -4.61 9.64
CA ARG A 58 7.93 -4.31 8.92
C ARG A 58 8.26 -5.36 7.85
N THR A 59 7.98 -6.64 8.08
CA THR A 59 8.31 -7.72 7.14
C THR A 59 7.39 -7.76 5.92
N SER A 60 6.19 -7.22 6.04
CA SER A 60 5.18 -7.19 4.98
C SER A 60 5.08 -5.83 4.28
N MET A 61 5.91 -4.86 4.67
CA MET A 61 6.00 -3.56 3.99
C MET A 61 6.77 -3.70 2.68
N SER A 62 6.12 -3.35 1.57
CA SER A 62 6.79 -3.07 0.30
C SER A 62 6.84 -1.55 0.10
N MET A 63 8.05 -0.99 0.00
CA MET A 63 8.25 0.40 -0.38
C MET A 63 8.71 0.43 -1.84
N MET A 64 7.91 1.05 -2.71
CA MET A 64 8.38 1.47 -4.02
C MET A 64 8.92 2.88 -3.88
N ASP A 65 10.23 3.02 -3.94
CA ASP A 65 10.87 4.31 -4.09
C ASP A 65 10.72 4.73 -5.56
N ILE A 66 10.27 5.96 -5.80
CA ILE A 66 10.28 6.54 -7.14
C ILE A 66 11.74 6.91 -7.41
N GLN A 67 12.39 6.18 -8.31
CA GLN A 67 13.73 6.54 -8.77
C GLN A 67 13.64 7.87 -9.52
N MET A 68 14.28 8.89 -8.96
CA MET A 68 14.45 10.18 -9.63
C MET A 68 15.62 10.05 -10.62
N GLU A 69 15.55 10.74 -11.76
CA GLU A 69 16.67 10.78 -12.70
C GLU A 69 17.91 11.34 -12.00
N GLY A 70 18.92 10.50 -11.78
CA GLY A 70 20.17 10.86 -11.08
C GLY A 70 20.37 10.26 -9.69
N ASP A 71 19.46 9.43 -9.18
CA ASP A 71 19.76 8.55 -8.04
C ASP A 71 20.53 7.31 -8.56
N ASP A 72 21.83 7.26 -8.24
CA ASP A 72 22.73 6.09 -8.40
C ASP A 72 22.60 5.11 -7.22
#